data_AF-A0A922VIU0-F1
#
_entry.id   AF-A0A922VIU0-F1
#
_cell.length_a   1.000
_cell.length_b   1.000
_cell.length_c   1.000
_cell.angle_alpha   90.00
_cell.angle_beta   90.00
_cell.angle_gamma   90.00
#
_symmetry.space_group_name_H-M   'P 1'
#
loop_
_entity.id
_entity.type
_entity.pdbx_description
1 polymer ?
#
loop_
_entity_poly.entity_id
_entity_poly.type
_entity_poly.pdbx_seq_one_letter_code
_entity_poly.pdbx_strand_id
1 'polypeptide(L)'
;MSGQFVRPKQRPQRRTISGQGFAGGSFERVPDRGRHGLSRQELGVLLREQGNRCAICGTYEWGTLGPMVDHDHELAKQHGHNEYKGCRRCVRQLCCGRCNTLLGNAQDDPEILRQAAAYLDHFNARRGVS
;
A
#
# COMPACT_ATOMS: atom_id res chain seq x y z
N MET A 1 20.10 1.69 44.81
CA MET A 1 18.76 1.79 44.19
C MET A 1 18.84 1.20 42.79
N SER A 2 18.23 0.04 42.60
CA SER A 2 18.38 -0.84 41.45
C SER A 2 17.67 -0.29 40.21
N GLY A 3 18.44 0.12 39.20
CA GLY A 3 17.94 0.54 37.89
C GLY A 3 17.43 -0.66 37.09
N GLN A 4 16.15 -0.64 36.70
CA GLN A 4 15.56 -1.63 35.82
C GLN A 4 16.01 -1.37 34.38
N PHE A 5 16.90 -2.23 33.87
CA PHE A 5 17.25 -2.31 32.45
C PHE A 5 16.06 -2.85 31.65
N VAL A 6 15.42 -2.01 30.83
CA VAL A 6 14.40 -2.46 29.88
C VAL A 6 15.10 -3.03 28.65
N ARG A 7 14.94 -4.34 28.43
CA ARG A 7 15.52 -5.04 27.27
C ARG A 7 14.81 -4.62 25.96
N PRO A 8 15.53 -4.34 24.86
CA PRO A 8 14.89 -4.08 23.58
C PRO A 8 14.20 -5.34 23.05
N LYS A 9 12.95 -5.22 22.62
CA LYS A 9 12.19 -6.32 21.99
C LYS A 9 12.83 -6.64 20.64
N GLN A 10 13.60 -7.72 20.57
CA GLN A 10 14.14 -8.24 19.30
C GLN A 10 12.99 -8.70 18.40
N ARG A 11 12.99 -8.27 17.13
CA ARG A 11 12.05 -8.76 16.10
C ARG A 11 12.37 -10.22 15.79
N PRO A 12 11.37 -11.12 15.71
CA PRO A 12 11.62 -12.50 15.32
C PRO A 12 12.07 -12.55 13.86
N GLN A 13 13.18 -13.24 13.61
CA GLN A 13 13.66 -13.50 12.25
C GLN A 13 12.64 -14.39 11.54
N ARG A 14 12.05 -13.91 10.44
CA ARG A 14 11.11 -14.69 9.62
C ARG A 14 11.89 -15.64 8.73
N ARG A 15 11.48 -16.91 8.74
CA ARG A 15 11.98 -17.98 7.88
C ARG A 15 11.79 -17.59 6.41
N THR A 16 12.86 -17.69 5.63
CA THR A 16 12.81 -17.63 4.17
C THR A 16 12.06 -18.85 3.66
N ILE A 17 10.93 -18.64 2.97
CA ILE A 17 10.32 -19.71 2.18
C ILE A 17 10.88 -19.58 0.77
N SER A 18 11.85 -20.42 0.48
CA SER A 18 12.41 -20.65 -0.84
C SER A 18 11.39 -21.32 -1.75
N GLY A 19 11.04 -20.65 -2.85
CA GLY A 19 10.73 -21.27 -4.15
C GLY A 19 9.44 -22.09 -4.30
N GLN A 20 8.96 -22.05 -5.55
CA GLN A 20 8.09 -23.02 -6.24
C GLN A 20 6.56 -22.77 -6.19
N GLY A 21 6.01 -22.51 -7.39
CA GLY A 21 4.76 -23.14 -7.81
C GLY A 21 3.55 -22.24 -8.07
N PHE A 22 3.49 -21.61 -9.25
CA PHE A 22 2.19 -21.35 -9.90
C PHE A 22 2.23 -21.91 -11.32
N ALA A 23 1.92 -23.20 -11.42
CA ALA A 23 1.71 -23.92 -12.67
C ALA A 23 0.20 -24.19 -12.84
N GLY A 24 -0.33 -23.85 -14.02
CA GLY A 24 -1.48 -24.49 -14.65
C GLY A 24 -2.87 -24.25 -14.06
N GLY A 25 -3.67 -23.42 -14.74
CA GLY A 25 -5.13 -23.35 -14.56
C GLY A 25 -5.77 -22.72 -15.80
N SER A 26 -6.76 -23.40 -16.37
CA SER A 26 -7.43 -23.14 -17.65
C SER A 26 -7.93 -21.70 -17.84
N PHE A 27 -7.70 -21.18 -19.05
CA PHE A 27 -7.75 -19.76 -19.43
C PHE A 27 -9.15 -19.24 -19.78
N GLU A 28 -10.22 -19.78 -19.18
CA GLU A 28 -11.58 -19.48 -19.65
C GLU A 28 -12.50 -18.89 -18.57
N ARG A 29 -12.73 -17.58 -18.74
CA ARG A 29 -13.82 -16.73 -18.22
C ARG A 29 -13.71 -16.21 -16.78
N VAL A 30 -12.55 -15.64 -16.43
CA VAL A 30 -12.46 -14.59 -15.41
C VAL A 30 -12.31 -13.27 -16.17
N PRO A 31 -13.02 -12.17 -15.84
CA PRO A 31 -12.69 -10.89 -16.44
C PRO A 31 -11.23 -10.59 -16.11
N ASP A 32 -10.37 -10.56 -17.14
CA ASP A 32 -8.92 -10.35 -17.03
C ASP A 32 -8.58 -9.04 -16.29
N ARG A 33 -9.56 -8.15 -16.20
CA ARG A 33 -9.45 -6.86 -15.56
C ARG A 33 -10.01 -6.92 -14.14
N GLY A 34 -9.15 -6.60 -13.17
CA GLY A 34 -9.55 -6.44 -11.78
C GLY A 34 -10.53 -5.27 -11.57
N ARG A 35 -10.81 -4.93 -10.31
CA ARG A 35 -11.75 -3.86 -9.91
C ARG A 35 -11.47 -2.47 -10.54
N HIS A 36 -10.28 -2.27 -11.10
CA HIS A 36 -9.83 -0.99 -11.66
C HIS A 36 -9.52 -1.05 -13.16
N GLY A 37 -9.96 -2.10 -13.87
CA GLY A 37 -9.79 -2.16 -15.32
C GLY A 37 -8.39 -2.55 -15.80
N LEU A 38 -7.46 -2.85 -14.89
CA LEU A 38 -6.10 -3.30 -15.20
C LEU A 38 -6.02 -4.82 -15.28
N SER A 39 -5.36 -5.32 -16.33
CA SER A 39 -4.90 -6.70 -16.44
C SER A 39 -3.74 -6.99 -15.49
N ARG A 40 -3.45 -8.28 -15.24
CA ARG A 40 -2.27 -8.69 -14.47
C ARG A 40 -0.96 -8.21 -15.12
N GLN A 41 -0.88 -8.17 -16.44
CA GLN A 41 0.29 -7.68 -17.16
C GLN A 41 0.49 -6.18 -16.97
N GLU A 42 -0.58 -5.38 -17.08
CA GLU A 42 -0.52 -3.94 -16.83
C GLU A 42 -0.10 -3.63 -15.39
N LEU A 43 -0.63 -4.38 -14.40
CA LEU A 43 -0.17 -4.26 -13.00
C LEU A 43 1.32 -4.58 -12.85
N GLY A 44 1.81 -5.61 -13.54
CA GLY A 44 3.22 -5.96 -13.52
C GLY A 44 4.13 -4.90 -14.16
N VAL A 45 3.66 -4.23 -15.23
CA VAL A 45 4.36 -3.09 -15.84
C VAL A 45 4.42 -1.92 -14.86
N LEU A 46 3.27 -1.52 -14.32
CA LEU A 46 3.16 -0.43 -13.35
C LEU A 46 4.08 -0.64 -12.13
N LEU A 47 4.09 -1.88 -11.60
CA LEU A 47 4.96 -2.24 -10.47
C LEU A 47 6.45 -2.09 -10.81
N ARG A 48 6.87 -2.48 -12.02
CA ARG A 48 8.26 -2.34 -12.46
C ARG A 48 8.64 -0.88 -12.68
N GLU A 49 7.76 -0.08 -13.27
CA GLU A 49 7.95 1.36 -13.45
C GLU A 49 8.10 2.09 -12.11
N GLN A 50 7.39 1.62 -11.07
CA GLN A 50 7.56 2.08 -9.69
C GLN A 50 8.86 1.62 -9.01
N GLY A 51 9.68 0.79 -9.67
CA GLY A 51 10.88 0.20 -9.07
C GLY A 51 10.59 -0.94 -8.08
N ASN A 52 9.48 -1.67 -8.28
CA ASN A 52 9.03 -2.80 -7.46
C ASN A 52 8.80 -2.45 -5.97
N ARG A 53 8.46 -1.20 -5.67
CA ARG A 53 8.24 -0.69 -4.30
C ARG A 53 6.95 0.12 -4.19
N CYS A 54 6.45 0.24 -2.94
CA CYS A 54 5.31 1.08 -2.62
C CYS A 54 5.57 2.52 -3.08
N ALA A 55 4.61 3.12 -3.80
CA ALA A 55 4.75 4.49 -4.31
C ALA A 55 4.86 5.56 -3.21
N ILE A 56 4.34 5.29 -2.01
CA ILE A 56 4.35 6.24 -0.89
C ILE A 56 5.57 6.05 0.01
N CYS A 57 5.71 4.87 0.64
CA CYS A 57 6.75 4.65 1.65
C CYS A 57 8.00 3.94 1.13
N GLY A 58 8.05 3.57 -0.15
CA GLY A 58 9.21 2.93 -0.77
C GLY A 58 9.51 1.51 -0.28
N THR A 59 8.63 0.89 0.51
CA THR A 59 8.85 -0.47 1.01
C THR A 59 8.74 -1.53 -0.09
N TYR A 60 9.56 -2.59 0.02
CA TYR A 60 9.41 -3.84 -0.72
C TYR A 60 8.56 -4.88 0.04
N GLU A 61 8.21 -4.58 1.30
CA GLU A 61 7.37 -5.43 2.14
C GLU A 61 5.89 -5.10 1.94
N TRP A 62 5.25 -5.81 1.03
CA TRP A 62 3.86 -5.52 0.64
C TRP A 62 2.80 -5.99 1.65
N GLY A 63 3.15 -6.94 2.52
CA GLY A 63 2.20 -7.58 3.43
C GLY A 63 1.47 -8.76 2.77
N THR A 64 0.49 -9.32 3.46
CA THR A 64 -0.21 -10.55 3.05
C THR A 64 -1.06 -10.39 1.79
N LEU A 65 -1.59 -9.19 1.55
CA LEU A 65 -2.42 -8.89 0.39
C LEU A 65 -1.61 -8.50 -0.86
N GLY A 66 -0.30 -8.32 -0.73
CA GLY A 66 0.55 -7.85 -1.82
C GLY A 66 0.32 -6.36 -2.17
N PRO A 67 0.81 -5.92 -3.34
CA PRO A 67 0.57 -4.57 -3.85
C PRO A 67 -0.91 -4.30 -4.07
N MET A 68 -1.40 -3.20 -3.51
CA MET A 68 -2.78 -2.73 -3.64
C MET A 68 -2.83 -1.62 -4.67
N VAL A 69 -3.87 -1.61 -5.51
CA VAL A 69 -4.11 -0.54 -6.48
C VAL A 69 -4.76 0.62 -5.76
N ASP A 70 -4.10 1.77 -5.77
CA ASP A 70 -4.67 3.04 -5.34
C ASP A 70 -5.33 3.72 -6.55
N HIS A 71 -6.53 4.26 -6.35
CA HIS A 71 -7.28 4.96 -7.38
C HIS A 71 -7.94 6.22 -6.83
N ASP A 72 -8.12 7.19 -7.71
CA ASP A 72 -8.77 8.45 -7.40
C ASP A 72 -10.29 8.29 -7.33
N HIS A 73 -10.85 8.53 -6.15
CA HIS A 73 -12.29 8.37 -5.90
C HIS A 73 -13.16 9.40 -6.64
N GLU A 74 -12.66 10.63 -6.85
CA GLU A 74 -13.39 11.66 -7.58
C GLU A 74 -13.42 11.35 -9.07
N LEU A 75 -12.28 10.97 -9.66
CA LEU A 75 -12.25 10.50 -11.05
C LEU A 75 -13.05 9.21 -11.24
N ALA A 76 -13.03 8.29 -10.27
CA ALA A 76 -13.85 7.09 -10.31
C ALA A 76 -15.34 7.44 -10.39
N LYS A 77 -15.80 8.36 -9.55
CA LYS A 77 -17.19 8.86 -9.56
C LYS A 77 -17.53 9.56 -10.88
N GLN A 78 -16.66 10.43 -11.39
CA GLN A 78 -16.84 11.10 -12.68
C GLN A 78 -16.93 10.11 -13.85
N HIS A 79 -16.24 8.96 -13.75
CA HIS A 79 -16.31 7.87 -14.72
C HIS A 79 -17.46 6.87 -14.46
N GLY A 80 -18.36 7.15 -13.51
CA GLY A 80 -19.53 6.32 -13.23
C GLY A 80 -19.22 5.07 -12.40
N HIS A 81 -18.14 5.08 -11.62
CA HIS A 81 -17.78 4.01 -10.70
C HIS A 81 -18.16 4.37 -9.26
N ASN A 82 -18.33 3.34 -8.42
CA ASN A 82 -18.49 3.52 -6.97
C ASN A 82 -17.12 3.56 -6.27
N GLU A 83 -17.14 3.81 -4.96
CA GLU A 83 -15.93 3.94 -4.13
C GLU A 83 -14.96 2.74 -4.20
N TYR A 84 -15.47 1.53 -4.48
CA TYR A 84 -14.66 0.30 -4.54
C TYR A 84 -14.17 -0.05 -5.96
N LYS A 85 -14.58 0.69 -6.99
CA LYS A 85 -14.27 0.40 -8.40
C LYS A 85 -13.64 1.61 -9.08
N GLY A 86 -12.91 1.34 -10.16
CA GLY A 86 -12.36 2.37 -11.01
C GLY A 86 -12.14 1.86 -12.43
N CYS A 87 -11.55 2.69 -13.27
CA CYS A 87 -10.97 2.26 -14.53
C CYS A 87 -9.49 2.63 -14.59
N ARG A 88 -8.80 2.23 -15.65
CA ARG A 88 -7.38 2.52 -15.85
C ARG A 88 -7.05 4.02 -15.72
N ARG A 89 -8.00 4.90 -16.04
CA ARG A 89 -7.84 6.36 -15.94
C ARG A 89 -7.97 6.90 -14.51
N CYS A 90 -8.52 6.12 -13.58
CA CYS A 90 -8.63 6.49 -12.17
C CYS A 90 -7.42 6.01 -11.36
N VAL A 91 -6.62 5.07 -11.86
CA VAL A 91 -5.50 4.49 -11.10
C VAL A 91 -4.42 5.54 -10.88
N ARG A 92 -3.97 5.69 -9.63
CA ARG A 92 -2.83 6.53 -9.26
C ARG A 92 -1.55 5.69 -9.34
N GLN A 93 -1.35 4.77 -8.39
CA GLN A 93 -0.17 3.89 -8.29
C GLN A 93 -0.48 2.63 -7.47
N LEU A 94 0.52 1.75 -7.27
CA LEU A 94 0.49 0.64 -6.33
C LEU A 94 1.07 1.03 -4.96
N CYS A 95 0.30 0.76 -3.91
CA CYS A 95 0.62 1.05 -2.51
C CYS A 95 0.67 -0.24 -1.68
N CYS A 96 1.46 -0.26 -0.60
CA CYS A 96 1.34 -1.32 0.40
C CYS A 96 0.05 -1.14 1.20
N GLY A 97 -0.43 -2.22 1.85
CA GLY A 97 -1.70 -2.17 2.59
C GLY A 97 -1.77 -1.05 3.63
N ARG A 98 -0.65 -0.76 4.33
CA ARG A 98 -0.59 0.33 5.32
C ARG A 98 -0.82 1.71 4.71
N CYS A 99 -0.14 2.00 3.60
CA CYS A 99 -0.26 3.29 2.91
C CYS A 99 -1.65 3.43 2.27
N ASN A 100 -2.18 2.37 1.68
CA ASN A 100 -3.52 2.38 1.11
C ASN A 100 -4.60 2.65 2.17
N THR A 101 -4.50 2.01 3.33
CA THR A 101 -5.42 2.25 4.45
C THR A 101 -5.25 3.66 5.03
N LEU A 102 -4.02 4.19 5.10
CA LEU A 102 -3.77 5.56 5.53
C LEU A 102 -4.51 6.58 4.65
N LEU A 103 -4.44 6.44 3.32
CA LEU A 103 -5.15 7.31 2.38
C LEU A 103 -6.67 7.23 2.60
N GLY A 104 -7.21 6.02 2.70
CA GLY A 104 -8.65 5.82 2.95
C GLY A 104 -9.11 6.41 4.30
N ASN A 105 -8.31 6.29 5.35
CA ASN A 105 -8.61 6.89 6.66
C ASN A 105 -8.56 8.43 6.63
N ALA A 106 -7.74 9.00 5.75
CA ALA A 106 -7.70 10.43 5.50
C ALA A 106 -8.76 10.89 4.48
N GLN A 107 -9.60 9.99 3.96
CA GLN A 107 -10.61 10.27 2.93
C GLN A 107 -10.02 10.98 1.70
N ASP A 108 -8.80 10.60 1.31
CA ASP A 108 -8.01 11.26 0.26
C ASP A 108 -7.72 12.76 0.51
N ASP A 109 -7.94 13.28 1.73
CA ASP A 109 -7.68 14.68 2.07
C ASP A 109 -6.20 14.90 2.44
N PRO A 110 -5.42 15.65 1.63
CA PRO A 110 -4.03 15.94 1.92
C PRO A 110 -3.84 16.85 3.14
N GLU A 111 -4.85 17.64 3.53
CA GLU A 111 -4.79 18.46 4.75
C GLU A 111 -4.76 17.59 6.00
N ILE A 112 -5.62 16.57 6.08
CA ILE A 112 -5.64 15.61 7.20
C ILE A 112 -4.27 14.94 7.36
N LEU A 113 -3.66 14.52 6.24
CA LEU A 113 -2.33 13.89 6.27
C LEU A 113 -1.23 14.84 6.75
N ARG A 114 -1.25 16.11 6.31
CA ARG A 114 -0.29 17.13 6.75
C ARG A 114 -0.44 17.45 8.24
N GLN A 115 -1.68 17.57 8.72
CA GLN A 115 -1.95 17.78 10.14
C GLN A 115 -1.52 16.58 10.99
N ALA A 116 -1.75 15.35 10.52
CA ALA A 116 -1.30 14.14 11.20
C ALA A 116 0.24 14.07 11.29
N ALA A 117 0.96 14.46 10.24
CA ALA A 117 2.41 14.54 10.26
C ALA A 117 2.90 15.57 11.29
N ALA A 118 2.35 16.80 11.26
CA ALA A 118 2.70 17.86 12.21
C ALA A 118 2.43 17.46 13.68
N TYR A 119 1.33 16.73 13.93
CA TYR A 119 1.03 16.18 15.25
C TYR A 119 2.13 15.23 15.73
N LEU A 120 2.57 14.30 14.89
CA LEU A 120 3.63 13.35 15.26
C LEU A 120 4.96 14.07 15.51
N ASP A 121 5.33 15.02 14.65
CA ASP A 121 6.56 15.80 14.79
C ASP A 121 6.59 16.59 16.11
N HIS A 122 5.47 17.20 16.49
CA HIS A 122 5.34 17.88 17.78
C HIS A 122 5.66 16.97 18.96
N PHE A 123 5.18 15.72 18.95
CA PHE A 123 5.45 14.76 20.03
C PHE A 123 6.81 14.08 19.94
N ASN A 124 7.40 13.93 18.75
CA ASN A 124 8.76 13.42 18.58
C ASN A 124 9.79 14.42 19.10
N ALA A 125 9.60 15.72 18.82
CA ALA A 125 10.42 16.78 19.37
C ALA A 125 10.41 16.77 20.92
N ARG A 126 9.26 16.49 21.53
CA ARG A 126 9.13 16.34 22.99
C ARG A 126 9.87 15.13 23.57
N ARG A 127 10.13 14.09 22.75
CA ARG A 127 10.87 12.89 23.16
C ARG A 127 12.38 13.01 22.94
N GLY A 128 12.86 14.11 22.35
CA GLY A 128 14.27 14.26 21.96
C GLY A 128 14.70 13.31 20.84
N VAL A 129 13.75 12.73 20.10
CA VAL A 129 14.04 11.91 18.93
C VAL A 129 14.09 12.86 17.74
N SER A 130 15.33 13.18 17.33
CA SER A 130 15.63 13.92 16.09
C SER A 130 15.70 12.96 14.92
#